data_AF-A0A2E2RN68-F1
#
_entry.id   AF-A0A2E2RN68-F1
#
_cell.length_a   1.000
_cell.length_b   1.000
_cell.length_c   1.000
_cell.angle_alpha   90.00
_cell.angle_beta   90.00
_cell.angle_gamma   90.00
#
_symmetry.space_group_name_H-M   'P 1'
#
loop_
_entity.id
_entity.type
_entity.pdbx_description
1 polymer ?
#
loop_
_entity_poly.entity_id
_entity_poly.type
_entity_poly.pdbx_seq_one_letter_code
_entity_poly.pdbx_strand_id
1 'polypeptide(L)'
;MKYCEYRKSLIAESIVVFSSSKKKQAVLDWRHEYNEVAMLLFGSLRASCLALVGVLLLIPGEPARAGKVGPPRLVEALRAQPGEIYDYVVSFEEDETPDSGLAGQRETLPLKLLNGFAMRMPVADAFELADQPGIRWVWYLHPDEATGTIRVLQGLDYTVATLPLPNLANLSLGPPTKFYRTEPELDAPVQRALGAAAERGLIAIVAIGNTGEQAPGYVNPWSAPPWVISVGAWDHTTNAVWTGSSTAEPDRVDAWPDVVAPGVDVIGPWTSTREKSVERRAYDEANDRFRTQIPKEEQDKYTLMTGTSQAAAVVSGAAAQILRYLNGFIVEHKTSFGDALFELEAGPDRMSDYDRQAPRLTGTATPNDSGGMTYSYTLDEPWRLVKQILIDTAIPVPGARSWQAGAGLVDRDYINAQFGAYGSEPPQLLPVKVQ
;
A
#
# COMPACT_ATOMS: atom_id res chain seq x y z
N MET A 1 -25.41 29.64 -8.52
CA MET A 1 -24.51 28.73 -7.79
C MET A 1 -23.23 28.62 -8.58
N LYS A 2 -22.15 29.25 -8.12
CA LYS A 2 -20.86 29.33 -8.83
C LYS A 2 -20.08 28.04 -8.60
N TYR A 3 -19.90 27.26 -9.67
CA TYR A 3 -19.00 26.11 -9.72
C TYR A 3 -17.57 26.60 -9.47
N CYS A 4 -16.90 26.00 -8.48
CA CYS A 4 -15.49 26.23 -8.19
C CYS A 4 -14.67 25.43 -9.22
N GLU A 5 -14.01 26.11 -10.16
CA GLU A 5 -13.01 25.52 -11.04
C GLU A 5 -11.80 25.08 -10.23
N TYR A 6 -11.69 23.77 -9.95
CA TYR A 6 -10.45 23.18 -9.49
C TYR A 6 -9.46 23.12 -10.67
N ARG A 7 -8.50 24.04 -10.69
CA ARG A 7 -7.36 24.00 -11.62
C ARG A 7 -6.58 22.70 -11.41
N LYS A 8 -6.45 21.91 -12.49
CA LYS A 8 -5.51 20.79 -12.62
C LYS A 8 -4.09 21.28 -12.33
N SER A 9 -3.55 20.98 -11.16
CA SER A 9 -2.11 20.86 -10.99
C SER A 9 -1.77 19.38 -11.22
N LEU A 10 -1.21 19.08 -12.38
CA LEU A 10 -0.62 17.77 -12.70
C LEU A 10 0.68 17.63 -11.88
N ILE A 11 0.52 17.22 -10.63
CA ILE A 11 1.59 16.66 -9.81
C ILE A 11 1.92 15.29 -10.42
N ALA A 12 3.21 15.00 -10.57
CA ALA A 12 3.69 13.77 -11.20
C ALA A 12 3.16 12.54 -10.45
N GLU A 13 2.17 11.86 -11.05
CA GLU A 13 1.80 10.49 -10.73
C GLU A 13 3.04 9.62 -10.92
N SER A 14 3.73 9.31 -9.82
CA SER A 14 4.93 8.48 -9.87
C SER A 14 4.89 7.46 -8.75
N ILE A 15 5.08 6.19 -9.14
CA ILE A 15 5.50 5.15 -8.22
C ILE A 15 7.00 5.33 -8.05
N VAL A 16 7.43 5.57 -6.82
CA VAL A 16 8.85 5.70 -6.49
C VAL A 16 9.23 4.49 -5.66
N VAL A 17 10.24 3.75 -6.10
CA VAL A 17 10.73 2.57 -5.38
C VAL A 17 12.00 2.93 -4.64
N PHE A 18 12.12 2.45 -3.40
CA PHE A 18 13.26 2.69 -2.52
C PHE A 18 14.15 1.44 -2.40
N SER A 19 15.32 1.44 -3.02
CA SER A 19 16.30 0.34 -2.93
C SER A 19 17.37 0.61 -1.87
N SER A 20 17.74 -0.41 -1.08
CA SER A 20 18.71 -0.31 0.02
C SER A 20 20.15 -0.74 -0.32
N SER A 21 20.48 -1.16 -1.56
CA SER A 21 21.83 -1.68 -1.87
C SER A 21 22.51 -1.10 -3.13
N LYS A 22 23.83 -0.84 -3.02
CA LYS A 22 24.77 -0.46 -4.10
C LYS A 22 25.78 -1.57 -4.47
N LYS A 23 25.66 -2.78 -3.92
CA LYS A 23 26.63 -3.86 -4.14
C LYS A 23 25.95 -5.15 -4.59
N LYS A 24 26.49 -5.74 -5.66
CA LYS A 24 26.19 -7.14 -6.05
C LYS A 24 26.48 -8.04 -4.85
N GLN A 25 25.44 -8.52 -4.20
CA GLN A 25 25.55 -9.51 -3.13
C GLN A 25 24.50 -10.59 -3.37
N ALA A 26 24.87 -11.82 -3.04
CA ALA A 26 24.16 -13.05 -3.38
C ALA A 26 22.67 -12.95 -3.06
N VAL A 27 21.84 -13.26 -4.07
CA VAL A 27 20.40 -13.42 -3.92
C VAL A 27 20.18 -14.62 -3.00
N LEU A 28 19.77 -14.38 -1.75
CA LEU A 28 19.19 -15.42 -0.92
C LEU A 28 17.82 -15.77 -1.53
N ASP A 29 17.68 -17.02 -1.91
CA ASP A 29 16.52 -17.53 -2.63
C ASP A 29 15.36 -17.72 -1.64
N TRP A 30 14.62 -16.65 -1.35
CA TRP A 30 13.33 -16.68 -0.65
C TRP A 30 12.35 -17.70 -1.29
N ARG A 31 12.60 -18.14 -2.54
CA ARG A 31 11.78 -19.10 -3.29
C ARG A 31 11.91 -20.55 -2.84
N HIS A 32 13.03 -20.97 -2.25
CA HIS A 32 13.30 -22.41 -2.13
C HIS A 32 12.54 -23.08 -0.98
N GLU A 33 12.18 -22.34 0.08
CA GLU A 33 11.39 -22.86 1.20
C GLU A 33 9.87 -22.71 1.00
N TYR A 34 9.42 -21.73 0.19
CA TYR A 34 7.98 -21.52 -0.09
C TYR A 34 7.35 -22.66 -0.91
N ASN A 35 8.07 -23.22 -1.89
CA ASN A 35 7.54 -24.28 -2.74
C ASN A 35 7.53 -25.66 -2.05
N GLU A 36 8.45 -25.94 -1.12
CA GLU A 36 8.46 -27.22 -0.41
C GLU A 36 7.37 -27.30 0.67
N VAL A 37 7.10 -26.21 1.40
CA VAL A 37 6.03 -26.20 2.42
C VAL A 37 4.64 -26.21 1.77
N ALA A 38 4.46 -25.53 0.64
CA ALA A 38 3.23 -25.62 -0.14
C ALA A 38 3.00 -27.04 -0.71
N MET A 39 4.04 -27.73 -1.21
CA MET A 39 3.90 -29.11 -1.69
C MET A 39 3.71 -30.15 -0.58
N LEU A 40 4.29 -29.95 0.61
CA LEU A 40 4.13 -30.86 1.75
C LEU A 40 2.72 -30.81 2.36
N LEU A 41 2.04 -29.66 2.31
CA LEU A 41 0.67 -29.52 2.81
C LEU A 41 -0.40 -30.09 1.87
N PHE A 42 -0.13 -30.21 0.57
CA PHE A 42 -1.05 -30.84 -0.40
C PHE A 42 -0.82 -32.35 -0.61
N GLY A 43 0.25 -32.93 -0.05
CA GLY A 43 0.68 -34.31 -0.29
C GLY A 43 0.16 -35.38 0.67
N SER A 44 -0.58 -35.06 1.75
CA SER A 44 -0.88 -36.02 2.82
C SER A 44 -2.36 -36.17 3.22
N LEU A 45 -3.31 -35.82 2.35
CA LEU A 45 -4.74 -36.15 2.54
C LEU A 45 -5.24 -37.11 1.45
N ARG A 46 -4.70 -38.33 1.45
CA ARG A 46 -5.41 -39.51 0.94
C ARG A 46 -5.39 -40.60 2.00
N ALA A 47 -6.60 -41.10 2.28
CA ALA A 47 -6.95 -42.20 3.17
C ALA A 47 -6.98 -41.87 4.68
N SER A 48 -8.18 -41.58 5.18
CA SER A 48 -8.87 -42.48 6.11
C SER A 48 -10.31 -42.03 6.32
N CYS A 49 -11.26 -42.84 5.85
CA CYS A 49 -12.65 -42.79 6.27
C CYS A 49 -12.75 -43.10 7.77
N LEU A 50 -13.43 -42.27 8.55
CA LEU A 50 -14.30 -42.76 9.62
C LEU A 50 -15.40 -41.73 9.90
N ALA A 51 -16.63 -42.21 9.89
CA ALA A 51 -17.85 -41.45 10.07
C ALA A 51 -17.95 -40.84 11.47
N LEU A 52 -18.35 -39.57 11.56
CA LEU A 52 -19.10 -39.08 12.72
C LEU A 52 -20.19 -38.10 12.28
N VAL A 53 -21.37 -38.36 12.81
CA VAL A 53 -22.66 -37.77 12.49
C VAL A 53 -22.80 -36.38 13.12
N GLY A 54 -23.18 -35.40 12.29
CA GLY A 54 -24.20 -34.39 12.58
C GLY A 54 -24.03 -33.48 13.80
N VAL A 55 -23.42 -32.32 13.59
CA VAL A 55 -23.93 -31.04 14.12
C VAL A 55 -23.79 -30.02 13.01
N LEU A 56 -24.92 -29.64 12.41
CA LEU A 56 -25.04 -28.60 11.40
C LEU A 56 -24.85 -27.24 12.12
N LEU A 57 -23.60 -26.81 12.27
CA LEU A 57 -23.31 -25.43 12.62
C LEU A 57 -23.52 -24.59 11.36
N LEU A 58 -24.55 -23.76 11.40
CA LEU A 58 -24.83 -22.69 10.45
C LEU A 58 -23.60 -21.78 10.36
N ILE A 59 -22.76 -22.04 9.36
CA ILE A 59 -21.76 -21.08 8.89
C ILE A 59 -22.57 -19.89 8.34
N PRO A 60 -22.34 -18.66 8.83
CA PRO A 60 -22.94 -17.48 8.22
C PRO A 60 -22.48 -17.42 6.76
N GLY A 61 -23.47 -17.47 5.86
CA GLY A 61 -23.42 -17.35 4.40
C GLY A 61 -22.06 -17.22 3.73
N GLU A 62 -21.71 -18.23 2.92
CA GLU A 62 -20.96 -17.96 1.69
C GLU A 62 -21.64 -16.77 0.99
N PRO A 63 -20.93 -15.68 0.68
CA PRO A 63 -21.51 -14.65 -0.16
C PRO A 63 -21.87 -15.33 -1.49
N ALA A 64 -23.14 -15.27 -1.86
CA ALA A 64 -23.68 -15.74 -3.13
C ALA A 64 -22.64 -15.45 -4.23
N ARG A 65 -22.25 -16.47 -5.03
CA ARG A 65 -21.33 -16.32 -6.17
C ARG A 65 -21.58 -14.99 -6.85
N ALA A 66 -20.78 -13.98 -6.51
CA ALA A 66 -20.85 -12.68 -7.13
C ALA A 66 -20.64 -12.93 -8.63
N GLY A 67 -21.40 -12.24 -9.48
CA GLY A 67 -21.15 -12.32 -10.91
C GLY A 67 -19.66 -12.11 -11.16
N LYS A 68 -19.08 -12.88 -12.08
CA LYS A 68 -17.66 -12.76 -12.43
C LYS A 68 -17.31 -11.36 -13.00
N VAL A 69 -18.32 -10.54 -13.34
CA VAL A 69 -18.17 -9.13 -13.69
C VAL A 69 -18.28 -8.25 -12.44
N GLY A 70 -17.22 -7.49 -12.13
CA GLY A 70 -17.21 -6.48 -11.06
C GLY A 70 -17.09 -5.05 -11.58
N PRO A 71 -17.26 -4.02 -10.71
CA PRO A 71 -17.67 -4.14 -9.31
C PRO A 71 -19.17 -4.46 -9.17
N PRO A 72 -19.61 -5.25 -8.16
CA PRO A 72 -20.98 -5.73 -8.04
C PRO A 72 -22.06 -4.64 -8.13
N ARG A 73 -21.83 -3.50 -7.49
CA ARG A 73 -22.75 -2.34 -7.47
C ARG A 73 -23.03 -1.71 -8.84
N LEU A 74 -22.16 -1.95 -9.83
CA LEU A 74 -22.31 -1.39 -11.18
C LEU A 74 -22.84 -2.42 -12.18
N VAL A 75 -22.95 -3.70 -11.80
CA VAL A 75 -23.29 -4.79 -12.73
C VAL A 75 -24.63 -4.56 -13.42
N GLU A 76 -25.68 -4.19 -12.68
CA GLU A 76 -27.01 -3.93 -13.26
C GLU A 76 -26.98 -2.73 -14.22
N ALA A 77 -26.31 -1.65 -13.83
CA ALA A 77 -26.15 -0.45 -14.65
C ALA A 77 -25.33 -0.75 -15.93
N LEU A 78 -24.33 -1.62 -15.86
CA LEU A 78 -23.57 -2.07 -17.03
C LEU A 78 -24.45 -2.91 -17.96
N ARG A 79 -25.21 -3.89 -17.45
CA ARG A 79 -26.10 -4.74 -18.29
C ARG A 79 -27.12 -3.92 -19.09
N ALA A 80 -27.53 -2.76 -18.60
CA ALA A 80 -28.46 -1.88 -19.30
C ALA A 80 -27.87 -1.19 -20.55
N GLN A 81 -26.55 -1.28 -20.77
CA GLN A 81 -25.82 -0.57 -21.84
C GLN A 81 -24.83 -1.52 -22.55
N PRO A 82 -25.32 -2.62 -23.17
CA PRO A 82 -24.48 -3.70 -23.71
C PRO A 82 -23.52 -3.28 -24.82
N GLY A 83 -23.82 -2.20 -25.55
CA GLY A 83 -23.00 -1.70 -26.65
C GLY A 83 -21.93 -0.67 -26.26
N GLU A 84 -21.96 -0.16 -25.03
CA GLU A 84 -20.95 0.80 -24.57
C GLU A 84 -19.59 0.13 -24.41
N ILE A 85 -18.52 0.87 -24.69
CA ILE A 85 -17.15 0.33 -24.74
C ILE A 85 -16.30 0.93 -23.62
N TYR A 86 -15.81 0.06 -22.73
CA TYR A 86 -15.03 0.44 -21.56
C TYR A 86 -13.75 -0.38 -21.42
N ASP A 87 -12.88 0.06 -20.53
CA ASP A 87 -11.70 -0.69 -20.12
C ASP A 87 -12.05 -1.69 -19.02
N TYR A 88 -11.51 -2.90 -19.16
CA TYR A 88 -11.70 -3.99 -18.22
C TYR A 88 -10.36 -4.62 -17.87
N VAL A 89 -10.25 -5.14 -16.65
CA VAL A 89 -9.19 -6.07 -16.24
C VAL A 89 -9.77 -7.48 -16.20
N VAL A 90 -9.11 -8.43 -16.83
CA VAL A 90 -9.54 -9.84 -16.90
C VAL A 90 -8.48 -10.69 -16.20
N SER A 91 -8.91 -11.68 -15.42
CA SER A 91 -8.04 -12.65 -14.73
C SER A 91 -8.50 -14.08 -14.98
N PHE A 92 -7.54 -15.01 -14.98
CA PHE A 92 -7.75 -16.43 -15.29
C PHE A 92 -7.59 -17.32 -14.07
N GLU A 93 -8.32 -18.44 -14.04
CA GLU A 93 -8.31 -19.42 -12.94
C GLU A 93 -6.99 -20.17 -12.79
N GLU A 94 -6.28 -20.38 -13.89
CA GLU A 94 -4.97 -21.05 -13.94
C GLU A 94 -3.99 -20.16 -14.72
N ASP A 95 -2.68 -20.39 -14.60
CA ASP A 95 -1.63 -19.61 -15.28
C ASP A 95 -1.72 -19.69 -16.84
N GLU A 96 -2.63 -20.49 -17.37
CA GLU A 96 -2.96 -20.52 -18.79
C GLU A 96 -3.88 -19.36 -19.16
N THR A 97 -3.47 -18.59 -20.15
CA THR A 97 -4.35 -17.65 -20.84
C THR A 97 -5.32 -18.49 -21.67
N PRO A 98 -6.63 -18.54 -21.37
CA PRO A 98 -7.58 -19.19 -22.24
C PRO A 98 -7.46 -18.58 -23.62
N ASP A 99 -7.51 -19.43 -24.65
CA ASP A 99 -7.65 -19.02 -26.05
C ASP A 99 -9.06 -18.43 -26.25
N SER A 100 -9.32 -17.32 -25.58
CA SER A 100 -10.54 -16.55 -25.73
C SER A 100 -10.43 -15.90 -27.10
N GLY A 101 -11.16 -16.42 -28.09
CA GLY A 101 -11.21 -15.85 -29.44
C GLY A 101 -11.55 -14.35 -29.48
N LEU A 102 -12.02 -13.79 -28.36
CA LEU A 102 -12.24 -12.36 -28.11
C LEU A 102 -10.95 -11.54 -27.93
N ALA A 103 -9.89 -12.13 -27.38
CA ALA A 103 -8.59 -11.45 -27.21
C ALA A 103 -7.81 -11.37 -28.54
N GLY A 104 -7.97 -12.34 -29.43
CA GLY A 104 -7.19 -12.48 -30.67
C GLY A 104 -7.32 -11.36 -31.71
N GLN A 105 -8.21 -10.38 -31.51
CA GLN A 105 -8.39 -9.22 -32.40
C GLN A 105 -8.25 -7.86 -31.70
N ARG A 106 -7.94 -7.82 -30.40
CA ARG A 106 -7.93 -6.59 -29.61
C ARG A 106 -6.58 -6.36 -28.94
N GLU A 107 -6.21 -5.10 -28.78
CA GLU A 107 -5.01 -4.75 -28.04
C GLU A 107 -5.19 -5.09 -26.56
N THR A 108 -4.31 -5.94 -26.04
CA THR A 108 -4.30 -6.37 -24.63
C THR A 108 -3.02 -5.91 -23.95
N LEU A 109 -3.14 -5.47 -22.70
CA LEU A 109 -2.00 -5.11 -21.86
C LEU A 109 -1.81 -6.18 -20.78
N PRO A 110 -0.73 -6.99 -20.83
CA PRO A 110 -0.51 -8.05 -19.85
C PRO A 110 -0.36 -7.51 -18.42
N LEU A 111 -0.97 -8.21 -17.46
CA LEU A 111 -0.96 -7.92 -16.02
C LEU A 111 -0.62 -9.19 -15.23
N LYS A 112 0.67 -9.43 -15.02
CA LYS A 112 1.23 -10.71 -14.54
C LYS A 112 0.88 -11.00 -13.09
N LEU A 113 0.88 -10.00 -12.20
CA LEU A 113 0.48 -10.15 -10.81
C LEU A 113 -0.98 -10.59 -10.66
N LEU A 114 -1.81 -10.30 -11.67
CA LEU A 114 -3.22 -10.65 -11.68
C LEU A 114 -3.52 -11.91 -12.49
N ASN A 115 -2.49 -12.55 -13.06
CA ASN A 115 -2.63 -13.62 -14.04
C ASN A 115 -3.68 -13.25 -15.10
N GLY A 116 -3.43 -12.17 -15.82
CA GLY A 116 -4.47 -11.50 -16.58
C GLY A 116 -3.98 -10.45 -17.57
N PHE A 117 -4.91 -9.67 -18.09
CA PHE A 117 -4.63 -8.51 -18.92
C PHE A 117 -5.68 -7.41 -18.71
N ALA A 118 -5.35 -6.19 -19.13
CA ALA A 118 -6.34 -5.15 -19.39
C ALA A 118 -6.70 -5.12 -20.88
N MET A 119 -7.97 -4.90 -21.19
CA MET A 119 -8.44 -4.70 -22.56
C MET A 119 -9.66 -3.79 -22.61
N ARG A 120 -9.85 -3.15 -23.76
CA ARG A 120 -11.04 -2.34 -24.04
C ARG A 120 -12.05 -3.15 -24.86
N MET A 121 -13.28 -3.24 -24.38
CA MET A 121 -14.33 -4.05 -25.03
C MET A 121 -15.75 -3.52 -24.77
N PRO A 122 -16.73 -3.87 -25.62
CA PRO A 122 -18.15 -3.70 -25.32
C PRO A 122 -18.56 -4.38 -24.01
N VAL A 123 -19.56 -3.82 -23.33
CA VAL A 123 -20.10 -4.41 -22.11
C VAL A 123 -20.63 -5.83 -22.34
N ALA A 124 -21.33 -6.08 -23.45
CA ALA A 124 -21.85 -7.41 -23.78
C ALA A 124 -20.73 -8.47 -23.82
N ASP A 125 -19.61 -8.13 -24.47
CA ASP A 125 -18.45 -9.01 -24.59
C ASP A 125 -17.79 -9.28 -23.23
N ALA A 126 -17.79 -8.29 -22.33
CA ALA A 126 -17.27 -8.49 -20.97
C ALA A 126 -18.10 -9.52 -20.18
N PHE A 127 -19.43 -9.52 -20.35
CA PHE A 127 -20.31 -10.53 -19.76
C PHE A 127 -20.15 -11.89 -20.43
N GLU A 128 -20.07 -11.94 -21.76
CA GLU A 128 -19.82 -13.20 -22.49
C GLU A 128 -18.48 -13.81 -22.08
N LEU A 129 -17.43 -13.00 -22.01
CA LEU A 129 -16.11 -13.43 -21.55
C LEU A 129 -16.18 -13.96 -20.12
N ALA A 130 -16.85 -13.25 -19.21
CA ALA A 130 -16.99 -13.69 -17.82
C ALA A 130 -17.64 -15.09 -17.69
N ASP A 131 -18.52 -15.47 -18.61
CA ASP A 131 -19.17 -16.79 -18.63
C ASP A 131 -18.28 -17.91 -19.21
N GLN A 132 -17.13 -17.59 -19.82
CA GLN A 132 -16.23 -18.58 -20.38
C GLN A 132 -15.52 -19.42 -19.30
N PRO A 133 -15.28 -20.73 -19.55
CA PRO A 133 -14.43 -21.55 -18.70
C PRO A 133 -13.01 -20.94 -18.57
N GLY A 134 -12.42 -21.06 -17.38
CA GLY A 134 -11.07 -20.53 -17.11
C GLY A 134 -11.01 -19.03 -16.83
N ILE A 135 -12.07 -18.25 -17.08
CA ILE A 135 -12.15 -16.85 -16.61
C ILE A 135 -12.49 -16.83 -15.13
N ARG A 136 -11.63 -16.23 -14.32
CA ARG A 136 -11.86 -16.04 -12.89
C ARG A 136 -12.76 -14.84 -12.64
N TRP A 137 -12.43 -13.70 -13.23
CA TRP A 137 -13.23 -12.48 -13.15
C TRP A 137 -12.88 -11.50 -14.28
N VAL A 138 -13.81 -10.57 -14.52
CA VAL A 138 -13.72 -9.44 -15.43
C VAL A 138 -14.13 -8.19 -14.64
N TRP A 139 -13.29 -7.16 -14.61
CA TRP A 139 -13.48 -6.02 -13.74
C TRP A 139 -13.55 -4.73 -14.55
N TYR A 140 -14.69 -4.06 -14.48
CA TYR A 140 -14.91 -2.76 -15.12
C TYR A 140 -14.06 -1.66 -14.48
N LEU A 141 -13.41 -0.85 -15.31
CA LEU A 141 -12.74 0.37 -14.89
C LEU A 141 -13.48 1.59 -15.44
N HIS A 142 -13.80 2.54 -14.57
CA HIS A 142 -14.42 3.78 -15.01
C HIS A 142 -13.44 4.59 -15.88
N PRO A 143 -13.87 5.23 -16.99
CA PRO A 143 -12.97 5.95 -17.91
C PRO A 143 -12.05 6.99 -17.22
N ASP A 144 -12.55 7.65 -16.18
CA ASP A 144 -11.78 8.65 -15.42
C ASP A 144 -10.68 8.08 -14.50
N GLU A 145 -10.66 6.76 -14.24
CA GLU A 145 -9.60 6.11 -13.46
C GLU A 145 -8.83 5.05 -14.26
N ALA A 146 -9.40 4.53 -15.35
CA ALA A 146 -8.89 3.37 -16.08
C ALA A 146 -7.40 3.48 -16.43
N THR A 147 -7.00 4.57 -17.10
CA THR A 147 -5.59 4.78 -17.50
C THR A 147 -4.64 4.79 -16.30
N GLY A 148 -5.01 5.48 -15.21
CA GLY A 148 -4.19 5.56 -14.00
C GLY A 148 -4.08 4.22 -13.31
N THR A 149 -5.21 3.52 -13.16
CA THR A 149 -5.29 2.17 -12.59
C THR A 149 -4.42 1.17 -13.37
N ILE A 150 -4.56 1.11 -14.69
CA ILE A 150 -3.78 0.18 -15.53
C ILE A 150 -2.28 0.49 -15.42
N ARG A 151 -1.88 1.77 -15.44
CA ARG A 151 -0.47 2.15 -15.26
C ARG A 151 0.09 1.74 -13.91
N VAL A 152 -0.69 1.85 -12.85
CA VAL A 152 -0.27 1.39 -11.52
C VAL A 152 -0.09 -0.11 -11.51
N LEU A 153 -1.02 -0.88 -12.10
CA LEU A 153 -0.90 -2.33 -12.20
C LEU A 153 0.36 -2.76 -12.97
N GLN A 154 0.63 -2.12 -14.11
CA GLN A 154 1.87 -2.35 -14.88
C GLN A 154 3.12 -1.93 -14.10
N GLY A 155 3.04 -0.85 -13.32
CA GLY A 155 4.14 -0.40 -12.47
C GLY A 155 4.46 -1.37 -11.34
N LEU A 156 3.45 -2.00 -10.73
CA LEU A 156 3.63 -3.06 -9.75
C LEU A 156 4.27 -4.30 -10.39
N ASP A 157 3.77 -4.72 -11.57
CA ASP A 157 4.37 -5.82 -12.35
C ASP A 157 5.85 -5.56 -12.65
N TYR A 158 6.16 -4.37 -13.17
CA TYR A 158 7.53 -3.98 -13.48
C TYR A 158 8.41 -4.04 -12.22
N THR A 159 7.92 -3.50 -11.10
CA THR A 159 8.66 -3.44 -9.84
C THR A 159 9.00 -4.84 -9.34
N VAL A 160 8.00 -5.72 -9.29
CA VAL A 160 8.17 -7.12 -8.86
C VAL A 160 9.09 -7.90 -9.82
N ALA A 161 9.02 -7.62 -11.12
CA ALA A 161 9.82 -8.34 -12.12
C ALA A 161 11.29 -7.88 -12.19
N THR A 162 11.59 -6.63 -11.82
CA THR A 162 12.90 -6.02 -12.08
C THR A 162 13.76 -5.82 -10.84
N LEU A 163 13.17 -5.85 -9.65
CA LEU A 163 13.89 -5.58 -8.41
C LEU A 163 14.17 -6.85 -7.62
N PRO A 164 15.29 -6.90 -6.88
CA PRO A 164 15.46 -7.90 -5.84
C PRO A 164 14.44 -7.63 -4.73
N LEU A 165 13.68 -8.66 -4.38
CA LEU A 165 12.73 -8.64 -3.27
C LEU A 165 13.36 -9.32 -2.04
N PRO A 166 13.04 -8.88 -0.81
CA PRO A 166 12.05 -7.84 -0.48
C PRO A 166 12.48 -6.41 -0.82
N ASN A 167 11.51 -5.57 -1.17
CA ASN A 167 11.72 -4.16 -1.57
C ASN A 167 10.48 -3.29 -1.28
N LEU A 168 10.55 -1.98 -1.53
CA LEU A 168 9.51 -1.02 -1.18
C LEU A 168 8.94 -0.30 -2.40
N ALA A 169 7.63 -0.12 -2.45
CA ALA A 169 6.95 0.74 -3.42
C ALA A 169 6.16 1.85 -2.70
N ASN A 170 6.48 3.11 -2.99
CA ASN A 170 5.74 4.25 -2.49
C ASN A 170 4.69 4.70 -3.51
N LEU A 171 3.43 4.59 -3.10
CA LEU A 171 2.23 5.01 -3.79
C LEU A 171 1.71 6.30 -3.15
N SER A 172 2.34 7.41 -3.48
CA SER A 172 1.89 8.76 -3.12
C SER A 172 0.68 9.23 -3.96
N LEU A 173 -0.11 8.29 -4.48
CA LEU A 173 -1.26 8.52 -5.34
C LEU A 173 -2.42 7.57 -5.03
N GLY A 174 -3.58 7.89 -5.55
CA GLY A 174 -4.80 7.08 -5.50
C GLY A 174 -5.60 7.27 -6.80
N PRO A 175 -6.76 6.62 -6.95
CA PRO A 175 -7.69 7.01 -7.99
C PRO A 175 -8.20 8.45 -7.72
N PRO A 176 -8.83 9.12 -8.70
CA PRO A 176 -9.47 10.40 -8.45
C PRO A 176 -10.38 10.36 -7.21
N THR A 177 -10.39 11.42 -6.41
CA THR A 177 -11.05 11.43 -5.08
C THR A 177 -12.54 11.09 -5.12
N LYS A 178 -13.22 11.29 -6.25
CA LYS A 178 -14.62 10.86 -6.44
C LYS A 178 -14.83 9.34 -6.40
N PHE A 179 -13.76 8.55 -6.46
CA PHE A 179 -13.77 7.10 -6.30
C PHE A 179 -13.36 6.65 -4.90
N TYR A 180 -13.06 7.59 -4.00
CA TYR A 180 -12.84 7.28 -2.59
C TYR A 180 -14.17 6.88 -1.96
N ARG A 181 -14.08 6.07 -0.91
CA ARG A 181 -15.24 5.42 -0.31
C ARG A 181 -15.00 5.15 1.17
N THR A 182 -16.09 4.90 1.86
CA THR A 182 -16.09 4.38 3.23
C THR A 182 -15.80 2.89 3.24
N GLU A 183 -16.29 2.13 2.25
CA GLU A 183 -16.13 0.66 2.16
C GLU A 183 -15.04 0.26 1.15
N PRO A 184 -14.11 -0.65 1.53
CA PRO A 184 -13.08 -1.14 0.63
C PRO A 184 -13.65 -2.16 -0.35
N GLU A 185 -13.27 -2.02 -1.62
CA GLU A 185 -13.44 -3.06 -2.64
C GLU A 185 -12.14 -3.87 -2.71
N LEU A 186 -11.92 -4.78 -1.74
CA LEU A 186 -10.68 -5.58 -1.66
C LEU A 186 -10.51 -6.55 -2.85
N ASP A 187 -11.60 -6.82 -3.57
CA ASP A 187 -11.66 -7.58 -4.80
C ASP A 187 -11.29 -6.78 -6.05
N ALA A 188 -11.10 -5.47 -5.94
CA ALA A 188 -10.69 -4.64 -7.08
C ALA A 188 -9.24 -4.94 -7.53
N PRO A 189 -8.93 -4.74 -8.82
CA PRO A 189 -7.66 -5.19 -9.41
C PRO A 189 -6.41 -4.68 -8.70
N VAL A 190 -6.40 -3.41 -8.26
CA VAL A 190 -5.22 -2.82 -7.62
C VAL A 190 -4.96 -3.48 -6.26
N GLN A 191 -6.01 -3.74 -5.49
CA GLN A 191 -5.94 -4.38 -4.19
C GLN A 191 -5.41 -5.81 -4.35
N ARG A 192 -5.95 -6.58 -5.30
CA ARG A 192 -5.44 -7.93 -5.64
C ARG A 192 -3.97 -7.90 -6.06
N ALA A 193 -3.58 -6.96 -6.91
CA ALA A 193 -2.20 -6.84 -7.38
C ALA A 193 -1.24 -6.46 -6.24
N LEU A 194 -1.67 -5.58 -5.32
CA LEU A 194 -0.91 -5.25 -4.11
C LEU A 194 -0.74 -6.46 -3.20
N GLY A 195 -1.77 -7.31 -3.07
CA GLY A 195 -1.70 -8.55 -2.29
C GLY A 195 -0.71 -9.53 -2.90
N ALA A 196 -0.84 -9.81 -4.20
CA ALA A 196 0.08 -10.67 -4.94
C ALA A 196 1.52 -10.13 -4.94
N ALA A 197 1.70 -8.80 -4.91
CA ALA A 197 3.02 -8.19 -4.80
C ALA A 197 3.59 -8.34 -3.37
N ALA A 198 2.76 -8.19 -2.35
CA ALA A 198 3.13 -8.38 -0.95
C ALA A 198 3.58 -9.83 -0.65
N GLU A 199 2.87 -10.82 -1.19
CA GLU A 199 3.25 -12.25 -1.13
C GLU A 199 4.63 -12.52 -1.75
N ARG A 200 5.05 -11.69 -2.71
CA ARG A 200 6.39 -11.78 -3.33
C ARG A 200 7.46 -10.99 -2.57
N GLY A 201 7.09 -10.28 -1.50
CA GLY A 201 7.99 -9.47 -0.68
C GLY A 201 8.04 -7.99 -1.07
N LEU A 202 7.14 -7.49 -1.92
CA LEU A 202 7.02 -6.05 -2.17
C LEU A 202 6.17 -5.38 -1.08
N ILE A 203 6.76 -4.43 -0.38
CA ILE A 203 6.12 -3.68 0.70
C ILE A 203 5.58 -2.38 0.12
N ALA A 204 4.26 -2.23 0.04
CA ALA A 204 3.62 -1.03 -0.48
C ALA A 204 3.29 -0.01 0.63
N ILE A 205 3.75 1.23 0.47
CA ILE A 205 3.41 2.37 1.32
C ILE A 205 2.47 3.27 0.55
N VAL A 206 1.27 3.50 1.08
CA VAL A 206 0.18 4.15 0.36
C VAL A 206 -0.34 5.36 1.12
N ALA A 207 -0.40 6.51 0.45
CA ALA A 207 -1.02 7.70 1.01
C ALA A 207 -2.53 7.50 1.18
N ILE A 208 -3.06 7.77 2.37
CA ILE A 208 -4.49 7.57 2.69
C ILE A 208 -5.42 8.53 1.93
N GLY A 209 -4.88 9.65 1.43
CA GLY A 209 -5.61 10.63 0.63
C GLY A 209 -5.76 12.00 1.29
N ASN A 210 -6.28 12.96 0.53
CA ASN A 210 -6.34 14.38 0.94
C ASN A 210 -7.78 14.95 0.94
N THR A 211 -8.80 14.13 1.21
CA THR A 211 -10.20 14.60 1.28
C THR A 211 -10.49 15.33 2.58
N GLY A 212 -9.83 14.94 3.67
CA GLY A 212 -9.94 15.58 4.97
C GLY A 212 -11.38 15.76 5.45
N GLU A 213 -11.63 16.86 6.14
CA GLU A 213 -12.95 17.25 6.64
C GLU A 213 -14.00 17.50 5.53
N GLN A 214 -13.58 17.62 4.26
CA GLN A 214 -14.51 17.84 3.15
C GLN A 214 -15.26 16.56 2.77
N ALA A 215 -14.69 15.38 3.06
CA ALA A 215 -15.38 14.10 2.94
C ALA A 215 -14.89 13.14 4.04
N PRO A 216 -15.37 13.31 5.29
CA PRO A 216 -15.06 12.42 6.40
C PRO A 216 -15.46 10.98 6.08
N GLY A 217 -14.65 10.01 6.46
CA GLY A 217 -14.87 8.57 6.19
C GLY A 217 -14.39 8.11 4.81
N TYR A 218 -14.11 9.03 3.87
CA TYR A 218 -13.68 8.67 2.52
C TYR A 218 -12.16 8.61 2.44
N VAL A 219 -11.63 7.42 2.17
CA VAL A 219 -10.19 7.17 2.05
C VAL A 219 -9.83 6.67 0.65
N ASN A 220 -8.54 6.78 0.31
CA ASN A 220 -7.97 6.16 -0.88
C ASN A 220 -8.19 4.64 -0.82
N PRO A 221 -8.96 4.04 -1.74
CA PRO A 221 -9.26 2.62 -1.67
C PRO A 221 -8.02 1.73 -1.83
N TRP A 222 -6.92 2.25 -2.39
CA TRP A 222 -5.65 1.51 -2.49
C TRP A 222 -4.88 1.46 -1.17
N SER A 223 -5.24 2.29 -0.18
CA SER A 223 -4.63 2.33 1.15
C SER A 223 -5.34 1.41 2.17
N ALA A 224 -6.54 0.95 1.86
CA ALA A 224 -7.35 0.15 2.76
C ALA A 224 -6.92 -1.33 2.92
N PRO A 225 -6.27 -2.01 1.96
CA PRO A 225 -5.92 -3.41 2.15
C PRO A 225 -4.94 -3.63 3.31
N PRO A 226 -5.07 -4.72 4.09
CA PRO A 226 -4.23 -4.93 5.27
C PRO A 226 -2.74 -5.13 4.93
N TRP A 227 -2.43 -5.62 3.72
CA TRP A 227 -1.09 -5.88 3.20
C TRP A 227 -0.34 -4.63 2.68
N VAL A 228 -0.90 -3.43 2.88
CA VAL A 228 -0.19 -2.18 2.62
C VAL A 228 0.04 -1.39 3.91
N ILE A 229 0.95 -0.43 3.87
CA ILE A 229 1.18 0.54 4.94
C ILE A 229 0.42 1.81 4.57
N SER A 230 -0.72 2.05 5.20
CA SER A 230 -1.59 3.22 5.02
C SER A 230 -1.07 4.41 5.82
N VAL A 231 -0.86 5.54 5.16
CA VAL A 231 -0.18 6.70 5.77
C VAL A 231 -1.03 7.96 5.72
N GLY A 232 -1.35 8.49 6.89
CA GLY A 232 -1.93 9.82 7.08
C GLY A 232 -0.88 10.91 7.28
N ALA A 233 -1.33 12.17 7.29
CA ALA A 233 -0.45 13.33 7.41
C ALA A 233 -0.58 14.00 8.79
N TRP A 234 0.56 14.26 9.40
CA TRP A 234 0.70 15.07 10.61
C TRP A 234 1.22 16.46 10.25
N ASP A 235 0.67 17.47 10.92
CA ASP A 235 1.02 18.87 10.79
C ASP A 235 1.93 19.29 11.95
N HIS A 236 3.19 19.57 11.58
CA HIS A 236 4.20 19.98 12.54
C HIS A 236 4.00 21.37 13.14
N THR A 237 3.17 22.20 12.52
CA THR A 237 2.91 23.57 12.98
C THR A 237 1.86 23.60 14.09
N THR A 238 0.92 22.65 14.06
CA THR A 238 -0.18 22.52 15.02
C THR A 238 0.00 21.36 15.98
N ASN A 239 1.01 20.50 15.75
CA ASN A 239 1.25 19.26 16.50
C ASN A 239 0.02 18.34 16.53
N ALA A 240 -0.67 18.23 15.40
CA ALA A 240 -1.91 17.48 15.25
C ALA A 240 -1.97 16.76 13.90
N VAL A 241 -2.92 15.84 13.73
CA VAL A 241 -3.24 15.31 12.40
C VAL A 241 -3.69 16.45 11.49
N TRP A 242 -3.12 16.54 10.29
CA TRP A 242 -3.47 17.57 9.33
C TRP A 242 -4.94 17.44 8.91
N THR A 243 -5.71 18.53 8.97
CA THR A 243 -7.15 18.52 8.66
C THR A 243 -7.48 18.13 7.22
N GLY A 244 -6.51 18.24 6.31
CA GLY A 244 -6.64 17.76 4.93
C GLY A 244 -6.37 16.25 4.77
N SER A 245 -5.83 15.56 5.79
CA SER A 245 -5.60 14.12 5.73
C SER A 245 -6.93 13.38 5.72
N SER A 246 -7.14 12.49 4.74
CA SER A 246 -8.28 11.57 4.77
C SER A 246 -8.27 10.76 6.07
N THR A 247 -9.46 10.50 6.60
CA THR A 247 -9.69 9.72 7.81
C THR A 247 -10.87 8.80 7.57
N ALA A 248 -10.76 7.55 8.04
CA ALA A 248 -11.85 6.59 7.99
C ALA A 248 -12.83 6.80 9.16
N GLU A 249 -13.96 6.11 9.11
CA GLU A 249 -14.94 6.16 10.18
C GLU A 249 -14.43 5.45 11.46
N PRO A 250 -14.86 5.86 12.66
CA PRO A 250 -14.39 5.28 13.92
C PRO A 250 -14.69 3.79 14.13
N ASP A 251 -15.58 3.18 13.36
CA ASP A 251 -15.89 1.75 13.40
C ASP A 251 -15.20 0.97 12.26
N ARG A 252 -14.49 1.66 11.37
CA ARG A 252 -13.80 1.10 10.22
C ARG A 252 -12.31 0.95 10.46
N VAL A 253 -11.97 0.16 11.47
CA VAL A 253 -10.58 -0.14 11.89
C VAL A 253 -9.70 -0.61 10.72
N ASP A 254 -10.30 -1.34 9.79
CA ASP A 254 -9.68 -1.86 8.56
C ASP A 254 -9.29 -0.76 7.55
N ALA A 255 -9.82 0.44 7.68
CA ALA A 255 -9.56 1.58 6.80
C ALA A 255 -8.80 2.73 7.50
N TRP A 256 -8.46 2.57 8.78
CA TRP A 256 -7.65 3.55 9.51
C TRP A 256 -6.25 3.66 8.88
N PRO A 257 -5.59 4.82 9.00
CA PRO A 257 -4.15 4.86 8.74
C PRO A 257 -3.44 3.94 9.73
N ASP A 258 -2.34 3.32 9.31
CA ASP A 258 -1.50 2.55 10.23
C ASP A 258 -0.67 3.49 11.10
N VAL A 259 -0.14 4.54 10.47
CA VAL A 259 0.67 5.59 11.08
C VAL A 259 0.44 6.92 10.36
N VAL A 260 0.86 8.01 11.00
CA VAL A 260 1.00 9.32 10.37
C VAL A 260 2.46 9.75 10.31
N ALA A 261 2.78 10.64 9.39
CA ALA A 261 4.11 11.24 9.28
C ALA A 261 4.02 12.72 8.89
N PRO A 262 5.08 13.52 9.06
CA PRO A 262 5.10 14.91 8.62
C PRO A 262 4.62 15.04 7.17
N GLY A 263 3.51 15.74 6.99
CA GLY A 263 2.85 15.90 5.70
C GLY A 263 2.53 17.36 5.35
N VAL A 264 2.77 18.31 6.25
CA VAL A 264 2.58 19.75 6.00
C VAL A 264 3.92 20.44 5.85
N ASP A 265 4.05 21.24 4.79
CA ASP A 265 5.22 22.03 4.42
C ASP A 265 6.51 21.20 4.51
N VAL A 266 6.48 20.03 3.89
CA VAL A 266 7.62 19.13 3.79
C VAL A 266 8.55 19.66 2.71
N ILE A 267 9.81 19.89 3.07
CA ILE A 267 10.85 20.32 2.14
C ILE A 267 11.24 19.12 1.27
N GLY A 268 11.13 19.26 -0.05
CA GLY A 268 11.53 18.25 -1.02
C GLY A 268 12.21 18.88 -2.25
N PRO A 269 12.87 18.07 -3.09
CA PRO A 269 13.49 18.57 -4.31
C PRO A 269 12.43 19.06 -5.30
N TRP A 270 12.74 20.16 -5.99
CA TRP A 270 12.01 20.63 -7.16
C TRP A 270 12.64 20.03 -8.42
N THR A 271 11.82 19.69 -9.41
CA THR A 271 12.34 19.12 -10.66
C THR A 271 13.15 20.14 -11.45
N SER A 272 14.31 19.73 -11.99
CA SER A 272 15.12 20.58 -12.88
C SER A 272 14.50 20.77 -14.27
N THR A 273 13.42 20.04 -14.60
CA THR A 273 12.78 20.08 -15.92
C THR A 273 11.60 21.06 -16.01
N ARG A 274 11.23 21.71 -14.91
CA ARG A 274 10.14 22.69 -14.87
C ARG A 274 10.60 23.94 -14.17
N GLU A 275 10.31 25.09 -14.76
CA GLU A 275 10.47 26.36 -14.07
C GLU A 275 9.54 26.41 -12.86
N LYS A 276 10.08 26.84 -11.72
CA LYS A 276 9.29 27.10 -10.53
C LYS A 276 8.52 28.41 -10.74
N SER A 277 7.20 28.37 -10.54
CA SER A 277 6.37 29.57 -10.70
C SER A 277 6.71 30.64 -9.66
N VAL A 278 6.39 31.91 -9.97
CA VAL A 278 6.62 33.04 -9.07
C VAL A 278 5.86 32.86 -7.76
N GLU A 279 4.62 32.35 -7.83
CA GLU A 279 3.77 32.10 -6.66
C GLU A 279 4.36 31.01 -5.77
N ARG A 280 4.86 29.92 -6.37
CA ARG A 280 5.50 28.82 -5.65
C ARG A 280 6.78 29.30 -4.96
N ARG A 281 7.60 30.09 -5.64
CA ARG A 281 8.83 30.67 -5.07
C ARG A 281 8.50 31.62 -3.92
N ALA A 282 7.53 32.51 -4.10
CA ALA A 282 7.09 33.43 -3.04
C ALA A 282 6.54 32.69 -1.81
N TYR A 283 5.79 31.61 -2.02
CA TYR A 283 5.33 30.75 -0.92
C TYR A 283 6.48 30.06 -0.19
N ASP A 284 7.46 29.50 -0.91
CA ASP A 284 8.65 28.87 -0.31
C ASP A 284 9.45 29.88 0.53
N GLU A 285 9.70 31.07 -0.02
CA GLU A 285 10.48 32.14 0.63
C GLU A 285 9.75 32.76 1.83
N ALA A 286 8.42 32.71 1.87
CA ALA A 286 7.65 33.18 3.02
C ALA A 286 7.78 32.26 4.25
N ASN A 287 8.28 31.03 4.09
CA ASN A 287 8.41 30.06 5.18
C ASN A 287 9.80 30.16 5.86
N ASP A 288 9.80 30.48 7.16
CA ASP A 288 11.03 30.67 7.94
C ASP A 288 11.90 29.41 8.02
N ARG A 289 11.28 28.23 8.16
CA ARG A 289 11.99 26.94 8.22
C ARG A 289 12.70 26.66 6.90
N PHE A 290 12.05 26.92 5.77
CA PHE A 290 12.64 26.76 4.44
C PHE A 290 13.87 27.67 4.26
N ARG A 291 13.73 28.96 4.57
CA ARG A 291 14.84 29.92 4.47
C ARG A 291 16.03 29.59 5.38
N THR A 292 15.75 28.97 6.54
CA THR A 292 16.78 28.61 7.51
C THR A 292 17.51 27.32 7.13
N GLN A 293 16.79 26.35 6.55
CA GLN A 293 17.35 25.03 6.22
C GLN A 293 17.99 24.97 4.82
N ILE A 294 17.56 25.82 3.88
CA ILE A 294 18.02 25.79 2.49
C ILE A 294 18.81 27.06 2.15
N PRO A 295 20.10 26.94 1.76
CA PRO A 295 20.90 28.07 1.32
C PRO A 295 20.24 28.83 0.18
N LYS A 296 20.36 30.16 0.18
CA LYS A 296 19.63 31.05 -0.75
C LYS A 296 19.85 30.68 -2.22
N GLU A 297 21.09 30.36 -2.57
CA GLU A 297 21.53 29.93 -3.90
C GLU A 297 20.97 28.56 -4.33
N GLU A 298 20.40 27.79 -3.41
CA GLU A 298 19.81 26.47 -3.66
C GLU A 298 18.28 26.46 -3.58
N GLN A 299 17.63 27.54 -3.14
CA GLN A 299 16.18 27.57 -2.88
C GLN A 299 15.33 27.19 -4.10
N ASP A 300 15.79 27.46 -5.32
CA ASP A 300 15.08 27.06 -6.53
C ASP A 300 15.11 25.55 -6.82
N LYS A 301 16.02 24.81 -6.19
CA LYS A 301 16.15 23.35 -6.30
C LYS A 301 15.26 22.60 -5.32
N TYR A 302 14.58 23.29 -4.40
CA TYR A 302 13.73 22.69 -3.38
C TYR A 302 12.36 23.36 -3.37
N THR A 303 11.36 22.76 -2.75
CA THR A 303 10.03 23.35 -2.54
C THR A 303 9.45 22.82 -1.24
N LEU A 304 8.48 23.51 -0.68
CA LEU A 304 7.59 22.93 0.33
C LEU A 304 6.43 22.20 -0.37
N MET A 305 5.93 21.11 0.18
CA MET A 305 4.71 20.48 -0.30
C MET A 305 3.89 19.97 0.87
N THR A 306 2.57 19.96 0.69
CA THR A 306 1.62 19.51 1.71
C THR A 306 0.72 18.42 1.14
N GLY A 307 0.56 17.33 1.89
CA GLY A 307 -0.28 16.19 1.54
C GLY A 307 0.16 14.89 2.20
N THR A 308 -0.75 13.91 2.22
CA THR A 308 -0.45 12.53 2.62
C THR A 308 0.58 11.87 1.68
N SER A 309 0.70 12.34 0.44
CA SER A 309 1.78 11.99 -0.49
C SER A 309 3.18 12.23 0.09
N GLN A 310 3.38 13.31 0.84
CA GLN A 310 4.65 13.67 1.47
C GLN A 310 4.87 12.82 2.71
N ALA A 311 3.82 12.61 3.51
CA ALA A 311 3.88 11.71 4.67
C ALA A 311 4.26 10.28 4.24
N ALA A 312 3.67 9.74 3.17
CA ALA A 312 4.01 8.42 2.62
C ALA A 312 5.48 8.32 2.21
N ALA A 313 6.05 9.38 1.60
CA ALA A 313 7.47 9.41 1.27
C ALA A 313 8.37 9.41 2.53
N VAL A 314 7.94 10.09 3.59
CA VAL A 314 8.64 10.09 4.89
C VAL A 314 8.61 8.70 5.52
N VAL A 315 7.45 8.03 5.54
CA VAL A 315 7.30 6.65 6.04
C VAL A 315 8.12 5.68 5.20
N SER A 316 8.16 5.86 3.89
CA SER A 316 8.98 5.02 3.00
C SER A 316 10.47 5.05 3.36
N GLY A 317 10.99 6.21 3.78
CA GLY A 317 12.36 6.33 4.28
C GLY A 317 12.59 5.54 5.58
N ALA A 318 11.64 5.60 6.51
CA ALA A 318 11.69 4.83 7.76
C ALA A 318 11.58 3.31 7.51
N ALA A 319 10.64 2.91 6.66
CA ALA A 319 10.46 1.52 6.22
C ALA A 319 11.72 0.96 5.55
N ALA A 320 12.40 1.77 4.74
CA ALA A 320 13.67 1.38 4.10
C ALA A 320 14.80 1.14 5.10
N GLN A 321 14.84 1.92 6.19
CA GLN A 321 15.81 1.72 7.26
C GLN A 321 15.56 0.40 8.00
N ILE A 322 14.30 0.11 8.34
CA ILE A 322 13.90 -1.15 8.97
C ILE A 322 14.24 -2.33 8.05
N LEU A 323 13.86 -2.26 6.77
CA LEU A 323 14.13 -3.34 5.81
C LEU A 323 15.63 -3.60 5.62
N ARG A 324 16.44 -2.54 5.58
CA ARG A 324 17.90 -2.67 5.52
C ARG A 324 18.43 -3.43 6.74
N TYR A 325 17.95 -3.09 7.93
CA TYR A 325 18.34 -3.79 9.14
C TYR A 325 17.94 -5.26 9.11
N LEU A 326 16.68 -5.56 8.77
CA LEU A 326 16.19 -6.94 8.69
C LEU A 326 17.04 -7.78 7.73
N ASN A 327 17.35 -7.25 6.54
CA ASN A 327 18.22 -7.93 5.58
C ASN A 327 19.61 -8.22 6.15
N GLY A 328 20.23 -7.27 6.85
CA GLY A 328 21.53 -7.47 7.49
C GLY A 328 21.47 -8.50 8.62
N PHE A 329 20.47 -8.37 9.49
CA PHE A 329 20.26 -9.23 10.65
C PHE A 329 20.07 -10.69 10.23
N ILE A 330 19.19 -10.94 9.25
CA ILE A 330 18.89 -12.29 8.74
C ILE A 330 20.15 -12.94 8.17
N VAL A 331 20.95 -12.19 7.39
CA VAL A 331 22.19 -12.71 6.79
C VAL A 331 23.23 -13.05 7.86
N GLU A 332 23.40 -12.18 8.87
CA GLU A 332 24.38 -12.39 9.93
C GLU A 332 24.00 -13.56 10.84
N HIS A 333 22.73 -13.64 11.24
CA HIS A 333 22.25 -14.60 12.23
C HIS A 333 21.74 -15.91 11.61
N LYS A 334 21.62 -15.99 10.28
CA LYS A 334 21.14 -17.15 9.53
C LYS A 334 19.75 -17.63 9.98
N THR A 335 18.85 -16.68 10.21
CA THR A 335 17.48 -16.94 10.65
C THR A 335 16.62 -17.46 9.50
N SER A 336 15.73 -18.39 9.79
CA SER A 336 14.71 -18.94 8.89
C SER A 336 13.31 -18.46 9.28
N PHE A 337 12.34 -18.61 8.38
CA PHE A 337 10.95 -18.21 8.63
C PHE A 337 10.41 -18.88 9.90
N GLY A 338 9.78 -18.11 10.79
CA GLY A 338 9.33 -18.57 12.09
C GLY A 338 10.36 -18.49 13.22
N ASP A 339 11.62 -18.14 12.93
CA ASP A 339 12.63 -17.96 13.98
C ASP A 339 12.46 -16.63 14.70
N ALA A 340 12.80 -16.59 15.99
CA ALA A 340 12.87 -15.36 16.74
C ALA A 340 13.92 -14.41 16.15
N LEU A 341 13.59 -13.12 16.07
CA LEU A 341 14.50 -12.07 15.62
C LEU A 341 15.10 -11.34 16.83
N PHE A 342 14.47 -10.25 17.24
CA PHE A 342 14.90 -9.39 18.32
C PHE A 342 13.69 -8.89 19.09
N GLU A 343 13.95 -8.21 20.21
CA GLU A 343 12.94 -7.55 21.02
C GLU A 343 13.15 -6.03 21.01
N LEU A 344 12.06 -5.28 21.14
CA LEU A 344 12.08 -3.84 21.36
C LEU A 344 11.29 -3.52 22.62
N GLU A 345 11.77 -2.56 23.39
CA GLU A 345 11.03 -2.03 24.54
C GLU A 345 10.48 -0.65 24.22
N ALA A 346 9.23 -0.43 24.61
CA ALA A 346 8.56 0.85 24.54
C ALA A 346 8.05 1.25 25.92
N GLY A 347 8.28 2.50 26.31
CA GLY A 347 7.77 3.07 27.55
C GLY A 347 6.24 3.25 27.54
N PRO A 348 5.62 3.50 28.71
CA PRO A 348 4.17 3.72 28.82
C PRO A 348 3.65 4.88 27.97
N ASP A 349 4.49 5.87 27.69
CA ASP A 349 4.22 7.05 26.86
C ASP A 349 4.10 6.73 25.36
N ARG A 350 4.54 5.55 24.94
CA ARG A 350 4.44 5.08 23.55
C ARG A 350 3.23 4.19 23.27
N MET A 351 2.46 3.84 24.30
CA MET A 351 1.26 3.03 24.10
C MET A 351 0.07 3.86 23.61
N SER A 352 -0.37 3.58 22.38
CA SER A 352 -1.55 4.21 21.77
C SER A 352 -2.84 3.42 22.05
N ASP A 353 -4.00 4.04 21.82
CA ASP A 353 -5.28 3.31 21.82
C ASP A 353 -5.38 2.32 20.64
N TYR A 354 -4.61 2.55 19.58
CA TYR A 354 -4.51 1.63 18.44
C TYR A 354 -3.90 0.30 18.88
N ASP A 355 -2.81 0.31 19.64
CA ASP A 355 -2.13 -0.91 20.13
C ASP A 355 -3.04 -1.80 20.98
N ARG A 356 -4.08 -1.21 21.57
CA ARG A 356 -5.07 -1.93 22.38
C ARG A 356 -6.21 -2.52 21.57
N GLN A 357 -6.49 -2.00 20.38
CA GLN A 357 -7.68 -2.30 19.58
C GLN A 357 -7.36 -3.09 18.31
N ALA A 358 -6.26 -2.76 17.65
CA ALA A 358 -5.85 -3.40 16.40
C ALA A 358 -5.14 -4.73 16.70
N PRO A 359 -5.52 -5.83 16.00
CA PRO A 359 -4.77 -7.07 16.12
C PRO A 359 -3.36 -6.89 15.56
N ARG A 360 -2.36 -7.43 16.26
CA ARG A 360 -1.00 -7.50 15.74
C ARG A 360 -0.94 -8.38 14.50
N LEU A 361 -0.13 -7.98 13.53
CA LEU A 361 0.11 -8.71 12.29
C LEU A 361 1.12 -9.84 12.44
N THR A 362 2.07 -9.66 13.37
CA THR A 362 3.16 -10.60 13.65
C THR A 362 3.79 -10.31 15.02
N GLY A 363 4.57 -11.27 15.51
CA GLY A 363 5.24 -11.19 16.81
C GLY A 363 4.28 -11.12 18.00
N THR A 364 4.83 -10.84 19.18
CA THR A 364 4.07 -10.74 20.44
C THR A 364 4.35 -9.42 21.14
N ALA A 365 3.39 -8.97 21.94
CA ALA A 365 3.55 -7.81 22.82
C ALA A 365 3.17 -8.21 24.24
N THR A 366 4.08 -7.99 25.19
CA THR A 366 3.87 -8.29 26.61
C THR A 366 4.13 -7.06 27.46
N PRO A 367 3.26 -6.73 28.43
CA PRO A 367 3.54 -5.67 29.39
C PRO A 367 4.88 -5.91 30.10
N ASN A 368 5.66 -4.86 30.31
CA ASN A 368 6.90 -4.93 31.06
C ASN A 368 6.78 -4.22 32.43
N ASP A 369 7.76 -4.44 33.31
CA ASP A 369 7.76 -3.93 34.68
C ASP A 369 7.78 -2.39 34.77
N SER A 370 8.14 -1.70 33.68
CA SER A 370 8.13 -0.23 33.61
C SER A 370 6.75 0.37 33.30
N GLY A 371 5.74 -0.49 33.11
CA GLY A 371 4.40 -0.09 32.68
C GLY A 371 4.27 0.14 31.17
N GLY A 372 5.32 -0.18 30.42
CA GLY A 372 5.37 -0.16 28.96
C GLY A 372 5.13 -1.55 28.35
N MET A 373 5.64 -1.76 27.14
CA MET A 373 5.55 -3.04 26.41
C MET A 373 6.92 -3.53 25.95
N THR A 374 7.10 -4.84 25.96
CA THR A 374 8.15 -5.54 25.23
C THR A 374 7.52 -6.19 23.99
N TYR A 375 8.07 -5.87 22.82
CA TYR A 375 7.66 -6.40 21.53
C TYR A 375 8.69 -7.42 21.06
N SER A 376 8.29 -8.67 20.87
CA SER A 376 9.16 -9.73 20.36
C SER A 376 8.77 -10.05 18.93
N TYR A 377 9.75 -10.08 18.03
CA TYR A 377 9.52 -10.31 16.60
C TYR A 377 9.97 -11.69 16.18
N THR A 378 9.25 -12.26 15.22
CA THR A 378 9.54 -13.55 14.59
C THR A 378 9.65 -13.33 13.10
N LEU A 379 10.58 -14.01 12.42
CA LEU A 379 10.73 -13.84 10.98
C LEU A 379 9.44 -14.27 10.26
N ASP A 380 8.85 -13.34 9.53
CA ASP A 380 7.55 -13.45 8.87
C ASP A 380 7.63 -12.72 7.51
N GLU A 381 6.50 -12.56 6.82
CA GLU A 381 6.40 -11.81 5.59
C GLU A 381 6.96 -10.37 5.78
N PRO A 382 7.83 -9.89 4.86
CA PRO A 382 8.52 -8.62 5.02
C PRO A 382 7.59 -7.43 5.30
N TRP A 383 6.41 -7.40 4.65
CA TRP A 383 5.45 -6.33 4.82
C TRP A 383 4.83 -6.34 6.22
N ARG A 384 4.57 -7.52 6.82
CA ARG A 384 4.03 -7.66 8.18
C ARG A 384 5.03 -7.13 9.18
N LEU A 385 6.28 -7.55 9.06
CA LEU A 385 7.37 -7.13 9.95
C LEU A 385 7.58 -5.62 9.89
N VAL A 386 7.78 -5.07 8.70
CA VAL A 386 8.05 -3.63 8.55
C VAL A 386 6.86 -2.80 9.03
N LYS A 387 5.63 -3.20 8.69
CA LYS A 387 4.41 -2.53 9.15
C LYS A 387 4.26 -2.60 10.67
N GLN A 388 4.44 -3.77 11.27
CA GLN A 388 4.31 -3.93 12.72
C GLN A 388 5.36 -3.14 13.49
N ILE A 389 6.62 -3.11 13.03
CA ILE A 389 7.67 -2.30 13.65
C ILE A 389 7.33 -0.81 13.57
N LEU A 390 6.80 -0.33 12.45
CA LEU A 390 6.37 1.08 12.33
C LEU A 390 5.23 1.42 13.30
N ILE A 391 4.27 0.51 13.49
CA ILE A 391 3.16 0.64 14.45
C ILE A 391 3.72 0.68 15.87
N ASP A 392 4.50 -0.33 16.26
CA ASP A 392 5.01 -0.52 17.63
C ASP A 392 5.95 0.59 18.11
N THR A 393 6.57 1.29 17.16
CA THR A 393 7.54 2.37 17.42
C THR A 393 6.98 3.76 17.20
N ALA A 394 5.70 3.88 16.81
CA ALA A 394 5.04 5.16 16.61
C ALA A 394 4.89 5.94 17.93
N ILE A 395 4.89 7.27 17.83
CA ILE A 395 4.64 8.18 18.96
C ILE A 395 3.15 8.56 18.93
N PRO A 396 2.36 8.26 19.99
CA PRO A 396 0.97 8.69 20.06
C PRO A 396 0.82 10.20 19.83
N VAL A 397 -0.07 10.60 18.92
CA VAL A 397 -0.34 12.01 18.64
C VAL A 397 -1.31 12.56 19.69
N PRO A 398 -0.92 13.57 20.50
CA PRO A 398 -1.78 14.08 21.57
C PRO A 398 -3.15 14.54 21.05
N GLY A 399 -4.22 14.05 21.67
CA GLY A 399 -5.61 14.41 21.33
C GLY A 399 -6.16 13.79 20.04
N ALA A 400 -5.34 13.08 19.26
CA ALA A 400 -5.82 12.35 18.09
C ALA A 400 -6.45 11.02 18.49
N ARG A 401 -7.47 10.60 17.74
CA ARG A 401 -8.06 9.26 17.83
C ARG A 401 -7.36 8.31 16.86
N SER A 402 -7.42 7.01 17.14
CA SER A 402 -6.81 5.97 16.28
C SER A 402 -7.34 6.00 14.84
N TRP A 403 -8.60 6.35 14.62
CA TRP A 403 -9.16 6.51 13.26
C TRP A 403 -8.59 7.71 12.49
N GLN A 404 -7.91 8.64 13.18
CA GLN A 404 -7.24 9.80 12.59
C GLN A 404 -5.74 9.56 12.40
N ALA A 405 -5.08 8.92 13.39
CA ALA A 405 -3.62 8.86 13.48
C ALA A 405 -3.03 7.45 13.40
N GLY A 406 -3.86 6.40 13.39
CA GLY A 406 -3.38 5.03 13.55
C GLY A 406 -2.70 4.84 14.89
N ALA A 407 -1.54 4.18 14.87
CA ALA A 407 -0.64 4.05 16.01
C ALA A 407 0.02 5.38 16.43
N GLY A 408 0.07 6.35 15.52
CA GLY A 408 0.63 7.68 15.78
C GLY A 408 1.71 8.09 14.78
N LEU A 409 2.54 9.04 15.20
CA LEU A 409 3.59 9.63 14.38
C LEU A 409 4.80 8.70 14.25
N VAL A 410 5.25 8.42 13.03
CA VAL A 410 6.48 7.64 12.78
C VAL A 410 7.70 8.33 13.41
N ASP A 411 8.38 7.61 14.30
CA ASP A 411 9.60 8.06 14.97
C ASP A 411 10.86 7.69 14.18
N ARG A 412 11.23 8.55 13.23
CA ARG A 412 12.40 8.33 12.38
C ARG A 412 13.71 8.32 13.15
N ASP A 413 13.82 9.12 14.20
CA ASP A 413 15.07 9.25 14.94
C ASP A 413 15.30 7.98 15.76
N TYR A 414 14.26 7.46 16.41
CA TYR A 414 14.31 6.15 17.05
C TYR A 414 14.60 5.02 16.04
N ILE A 415 13.91 5.00 14.90
CA ILE A 415 14.14 3.98 13.87
C ILE A 415 15.59 4.01 13.38
N ASN A 416 16.15 5.19 13.10
CA ASN A 416 17.55 5.31 12.68
C ASN A 416 18.52 4.88 13.78
N ALA A 417 18.23 5.20 15.05
CA ALA A 417 19.07 4.82 16.18
C ALA A 417 19.05 3.31 16.43
N GLN A 418 17.87 2.68 16.41
CA GLN A 418 17.72 1.24 16.67
C GLN A 418 18.19 0.39 15.49
N PHE A 419 17.85 0.79 14.27
CA PHE A 419 18.05 -0.02 13.07
C PHE A 419 19.26 0.43 12.23
N GLY A 420 20.14 1.26 12.79
CA GLY A 420 21.32 1.81 12.10
C GLY A 420 22.53 0.87 12.00
N ALA A 421 22.52 -0.28 12.67
CA ALA A 421 23.68 -1.18 12.79
C ALA A 421 24.26 -1.64 11.43
N TYR A 422 23.41 -1.78 10.41
CA TYR A 422 23.80 -2.14 9.04
C TYR A 422 23.89 -0.93 8.09
N GLY A 423 24.09 0.25 8.65
CA GLY A 423 24.19 1.54 7.96
C GLY A 423 22.86 2.29 7.87
N SER A 424 22.93 3.61 7.71
CA SER A 424 21.79 4.52 7.67
C SER A 424 21.77 5.42 6.43
N GLU A 425 22.34 4.94 5.33
CA GLU A 425 22.39 5.72 4.08
C GLU A 425 20.98 5.90 3.50
N PRO A 426 20.67 7.08 2.94
CA PRO A 426 19.40 7.33 2.28
C PRO A 426 19.13 6.25 1.21
N PRO A 427 17.90 5.71 1.16
CA PRO A 427 17.53 4.75 0.14
C PRO A 427 17.65 5.35 -1.27
N GLN A 428 17.99 4.50 -2.23
CA GLN A 428 18.04 4.88 -3.63
C GLN A 428 16.63 4.94 -4.21
N LEU A 429 16.26 6.09 -4.78
CA LEU A 429 15.01 6.24 -5.52
C LEU A 429 15.16 5.68 -6.93
N LEU A 430 14.31 4.74 -7.30
CA LEU A 430 14.23 4.14 -8.62
C LEU A 430 12.91 4.54 -9.28
N PRO A 431 12.93 5.23 -10.44
CA PRO A 431 11.71 5.51 -11.18
C PRO A 431 11.17 4.22 -11.80
N VAL A 432 9.88 3.96 -11.60
CA VAL A 432 9.18 2.88 -12.30
C VAL A 432 8.93 3.32 -13.74
N LYS A 433 9.44 2.55 -14.69
CA LYS A 433 9.23 2.81 -16.12
C LYS A 433 8.01 2.02 -16.58
N VAL A 434 6.88 2.69 -16.69
CA VAL A 434 5.68 2.16 -17.36
C VAL A 434 5.69 2.70 -18.79
N GLN A 435 5.61 1.82 -19.78
CA GLN A 435 5.58 2.19 -21.20
C GLN A 435 4.19 2.61 -21.63
#